data_AF-A0A496NG78-F1
#
_entry.id   AF-A0A496NG78-F1
#
_cell.length_a   1.000
_cell.length_b   1.000
_cell.length_c   1.000
_cell.angle_alpha   90.00
_cell.angle_beta   90.00
_cell.angle_gamma   90.00
#
_symmetry.space_group_name_H-M   'P 1'
#
loop_
_entity.id
_entity.type
_entity.pdbx_description
1 polymer ?
#
loop_
_entity_poly.entity_id
_entity_poly.type
_entity_poly.pdbx_seq_one_letter_code
_entity_poly.pdbx_strand_id
1 'polypeptide(L)'
;MKPSATYTMHATQRMHERGITQAHTQIVLKYGEINCDSYVLNQKNTQKTIHDLQKNCRKATPSQQASLQHDLKILKQILDKGGVVVVEYNNAVLTCYNFNSHKRRKNYHR
;
A
#
# COMPACT_ATOMS: atom_id res chain seq x y z
N MET A 1 -9.32 9.22 -14.88
CA MET A 1 -8.46 9.40 -13.69
C MET A 1 -9.34 9.18 -12.48
N LYS A 2 -8.99 8.27 -11.55
CA LYS A 2 -9.76 8.19 -10.29
C LYS A 2 -9.51 9.49 -9.51
N PRO A 3 -10.55 10.15 -8.96
CA PRO A 3 -10.38 11.35 -8.16
C PRO A 3 -9.48 11.05 -6.95
N SER A 4 -8.73 12.05 -6.48
CA SER A 4 -7.94 11.91 -5.25
C SER A 4 -8.89 11.58 -4.10
N ALA A 5 -8.71 10.40 -3.48
CA ALA A 5 -9.52 10.01 -2.35
C ALA A 5 -9.37 11.02 -1.21
N THR A 6 -10.48 11.39 -0.57
CA THR A 6 -10.45 12.31 0.58
C THR A 6 -10.10 11.53 1.85
N TYR A 7 -9.27 12.07 2.72
CA TYR A 7 -8.91 11.41 3.98
C TYR A 7 -9.83 11.86 5.10
N THR A 8 -10.47 10.92 5.77
CA THR A 8 -11.21 11.21 7.01
C THR A 8 -10.26 11.54 8.16
N MET A 9 -10.75 12.22 9.20
CA MET A 9 -9.98 12.44 10.43
C MET A 9 -9.48 11.14 11.07
N HIS A 10 -10.30 10.08 11.02
CA HIS A 10 -9.90 8.77 11.52
C HIS A 10 -8.72 8.20 10.72
N ALA A 11 -8.77 8.30 9.38
CA ALA A 11 -7.68 7.85 8.53
C ALA A 11 -6.39 8.63 8.79
N THR A 12 -6.43 9.96 8.89
CA THR A 12 -5.23 10.77 9.13
C THR A 12 -4.59 10.44 10.49
N GLN A 13 -5.39 10.24 11.53
CA GLN A 13 -4.92 9.78 12.83
C GLN A 13 -4.23 8.41 12.73
N ARG A 14 -4.88 7.42 12.09
CA ARG A 14 -4.33 6.06 11.93
C ARG A 14 -3.07 6.00 11.06
N MET A 15 -2.97 6.88 10.08
CA MET A 15 -1.77 7.08 9.28
C MET A 15 -0.60 7.52 10.14
N HIS A 16 -0.80 8.52 11.00
CA HIS A 16 0.22 9.03 11.92
C HIS A 16 0.66 7.95 12.92
N GLU A 17 -0.30 7.30 13.61
CA GLU A 17 -0.03 6.27 14.61
C GLU A 17 0.75 5.06 14.07
N ARG A 18 0.63 4.76 12.77
CA ARG A 18 1.21 3.56 12.14
C ARG A 18 2.36 3.88 11.19
N GLY A 19 2.76 5.15 11.10
CA GLY A 19 3.78 5.62 10.16
C GLY A 19 3.44 5.30 8.69
N ILE A 20 2.16 5.39 8.32
CA ILE A 20 1.68 5.18 6.95
C ILE A 20 1.48 6.55 6.30
N THR A 21 2.36 6.94 5.38
CA THR A 21 2.21 8.16 4.58
C THR A 21 1.13 8.04 3.49
N GLN A 22 0.67 9.19 2.97
CA GLN A 22 -0.29 9.27 1.86
C GLN A 22 0.21 8.57 0.58
N ALA A 23 1.51 8.54 0.36
CA ALA A 23 2.10 7.83 -0.76
C ALA A 23 1.83 6.32 -0.67
N HIS A 24 1.89 5.74 0.54
CA HIS A 24 1.56 4.33 0.72
C HIS A 24 0.09 4.06 0.40
N THR A 25 -0.84 4.89 0.89
CA THR A 25 -2.28 4.70 0.66
C THR A 25 -2.62 4.78 -0.83
N GLN A 26 -2.04 5.75 -1.54
CA GLN A 26 -2.21 5.88 -2.99
C GLN A 26 -1.71 4.65 -3.75
N ILE A 27 -0.56 4.09 -3.37
CA ILE A 27 0.00 2.88 -3.99
C ILE A 27 -0.89 1.65 -3.72
N VAL A 28 -1.42 1.53 -2.50
CA VAL A 28 -2.36 0.44 -2.15
C VAL A 28 -3.66 0.58 -2.94
N LEU A 29 -4.21 1.79 -3.10
CA LEU A 29 -5.40 2.02 -3.94
C LEU A 29 -5.13 1.75 -5.44
N LYS A 30 -3.88 1.91 -5.88
CA LYS A 30 -3.47 1.70 -7.28
C LYS A 30 -3.20 0.24 -7.64
N TYR A 31 -2.50 -0.49 -6.76
CA TYR A 31 -2.02 -1.86 -7.05
C TYR A 31 -2.56 -2.93 -6.11
N GLY A 32 -3.27 -2.54 -5.05
CA GLY A 32 -3.82 -3.46 -4.08
C GLY A 32 -4.93 -4.34 -4.66
N GLU A 33 -5.02 -5.55 -4.13
CA GLU A 33 -6.14 -6.44 -4.42
C GLU A 33 -7.37 -5.96 -3.65
N ILE A 34 -8.51 -5.93 -4.34
CA ILE A 34 -9.79 -5.56 -3.73
C ILE A 34 -10.29 -6.75 -2.92
N ASN A 35 -10.54 -6.52 -1.65
CA ASN A 35 -11.20 -7.43 -0.73
C ASN A 35 -12.37 -6.70 -0.07
N CYS A 36 -13.56 -6.88 -0.63
CA CYS A 36 -14.78 -6.15 -0.26
C CYS A 36 -14.53 -4.63 -0.31
N ASP A 37 -14.64 -3.93 0.82
CA ASP A 37 -14.44 -2.47 0.94
C ASP A 37 -12.97 -2.08 1.19
N SER A 38 -12.05 -3.04 1.10
CA SER A 38 -10.64 -2.84 1.41
C SER A 38 -9.74 -3.16 0.23
N TYR A 39 -8.63 -2.43 0.15
CA TYR A 39 -7.53 -2.67 -0.76
C TYR A 39 -6.35 -3.22 0.03
N VAL A 40 -5.83 -4.35 -0.40
CA VAL A 40 -4.82 -5.12 0.34
C VAL A 40 -3.56 -5.28 -0.49
N LEU A 41 -2.44 -4.80 0.04
CA LEU A 41 -1.10 -5.19 -0.41
C LEU A 41 -0.43 -6.02 0.69
N ASN A 42 -0.50 -7.33 0.56
CA ASN A 42 0.25 -8.25 1.41
C ASN A 42 1.70 -8.40 0.92
N GLN A 43 2.56 -9.06 1.70
CA GLN A 43 3.97 -9.24 1.36
C GLN A 43 4.19 -9.95 0.00
N LYS A 44 3.44 -11.03 -0.27
CA LYS A 44 3.59 -11.84 -1.49
C LYS A 44 3.18 -11.05 -2.73
N ASN A 45 2.04 -10.38 -2.66
CA ASN A 45 1.49 -9.57 -3.74
C ASN A 45 2.39 -8.37 -4.01
N THR A 46 2.87 -7.70 -2.95
CA THR A 46 3.81 -6.57 -3.07
C THR A 46 5.10 -6.99 -3.79
N GLN A 47 5.68 -8.15 -3.44
CA GLN A 47 6.85 -8.69 -4.13
C GLN A 47 6.58 -8.96 -5.61
N LYS A 48 5.44 -9.58 -5.92
CA LYS A 48 5.01 -9.84 -7.29
C LYS A 48 4.87 -8.54 -8.09
N THR A 49 4.16 -7.55 -7.54
CA THR A 49 3.98 -6.24 -8.17
C THR A 49 5.32 -5.53 -8.40
N ILE A 50 6.25 -5.56 -7.45
CA ILE A 50 7.61 -4.99 -7.63
C ILE A 50 8.31 -5.64 -8.81
N HIS A 51 8.31 -6.96 -8.88
CA HIS A 51 8.97 -7.70 -9.95
C HIS A 51 8.37 -7.40 -11.32
N ASP A 52 7.04 -7.33 -11.42
CA ASP A 52 6.34 -7.03 -12.67
C ASP A 52 6.60 -5.57 -13.12
N LEU A 53 6.58 -4.61 -12.19
CA LEU A 53 6.91 -3.22 -12.49
C LEU A 53 8.37 -3.04 -12.90
N GLN A 54 9.31 -3.76 -12.29
CA GLN A 54 10.73 -3.72 -12.68
C GLN A 54 10.95 -4.22 -14.12
N LYS A 55 10.21 -5.26 -14.55
CA LYS A 55 10.25 -5.73 -15.95
C LYS A 55 9.70 -4.68 -16.90
N ASN A 56 8.63 -4.01 -16.52
CA ASN A 56 7.98 -2.99 -17.34
C ASN A 56 8.80 -1.69 -17.44
N CYS A 57 9.53 -1.31 -16.37
CA CYS A 57 10.43 -0.15 -16.36
C CYS A 57 11.43 -0.17 -17.51
N ARG A 58 11.97 -1.35 -17.88
CA ARG A 58 12.97 -1.48 -18.96
C ARG A 58 12.40 -1.22 -20.35
N LYS A 59 11.09 -1.33 -20.52
CA LYS A 59 10.38 -1.19 -21.81
C LYS A 59 9.63 0.12 -21.96
N ALA A 60 9.44 0.86 -20.86
CA ALA A 60 8.66 2.08 -20.83
C ALA A 60 9.45 3.31 -21.31
N THR A 61 8.74 4.36 -21.70
CA THR A 61 9.34 5.64 -22.09
C THR A 61 10.00 6.36 -20.91
N PRO A 62 10.97 7.28 -21.14
CA PRO A 62 11.68 7.97 -20.06
C PRO A 62 10.77 8.69 -19.05
N SER A 63 9.67 9.27 -19.52
CA SER A 63 8.68 9.94 -18.66
C SER A 63 7.89 8.96 -17.78
N GLN A 64 7.59 7.75 -18.29
CA GLN A 64 6.92 6.69 -17.52
C GLN A 64 7.89 6.00 -16.54
N GLN A 65 9.18 5.94 -16.86
CA GLN A 65 10.18 5.34 -15.98
C GLN A 65 10.28 6.08 -14.64
N ALA A 66 10.23 7.41 -14.65
CA ALA A 66 10.31 8.21 -13.43
C ALA A 66 9.16 7.91 -12.45
N SER A 67 7.92 7.81 -12.96
CA SER A 67 6.76 7.49 -12.13
C SER A 67 6.79 6.05 -11.62
N LEU A 68 7.22 5.10 -12.46
CA LEU A 68 7.37 3.70 -12.06
C LEU A 68 8.48 3.52 -11.00
N GLN A 69 9.60 4.25 -11.10
CA GLN A 69 10.66 4.23 -10.10
C GLN A 69 10.18 4.79 -8.75
N HIS A 70 9.36 5.84 -8.78
CA HIS A 70 8.72 6.39 -7.60
C HIS A 70 7.80 5.35 -6.93
N ASP A 71 6.92 4.72 -7.71
CA ASP A 71 6.02 3.66 -7.22
C ASP A 71 6.80 2.49 -6.63
N LEU A 72 7.88 2.05 -7.28
CA LEU A 72 8.77 0.99 -6.82
C LEU A 72 9.43 1.32 -5.48
N LYS A 73 9.83 2.59 -5.26
CA LYS A 73 10.39 3.04 -3.98
C LYS A 73 9.37 2.88 -2.87
N ILE A 74 8.13 3.29 -3.09
CA ILE A 74 7.07 3.21 -2.09
C ILE A 74 6.67 1.74 -1.86
N LEU A 75 6.56 0.93 -2.90
CA LEU A 75 6.24 -0.51 -2.78
C LEU A 75 7.29 -1.25 -1.93
N LYS A 76 8.58 -0.90 -2.04
CA LYS A 76 9.61 -1.43 -1.14
C LYS A 76 9.37 -1.02 0.32
N GLN A 77 9.00 0.23 0.58
CA GLN A 77 8.64 0.67 1.93
C GLN A 77 7.40 -0.05 2.49
N ILE A 78 6.39 -0.32 1.65
CA ILE A 78 5.22 -1.14 2.01
C ILE A 78 5.66 -2.58 2.34
N LEU A 79 6.58 -3.13 1.55
CA LEU A 79 7.12 -4.47 1.76
C LEU A 79 7.86 -4.57 3.10
N ASP A 80 8.68 -3.59 3.44
CA ASP A 80 9.42 -3.52 4.71
C ASP A 80 8.46 -3.46 5.91
N LYS A 81 7.30 -2.82 5.76
CA LYS A 81 6.22 -2.78 6.77
C LYS A 81 5.43 -4.11 6.86
N GLY A 82 5.70 -5.05 5.97
CA GLY A 82 5.00 -6.35 5.90
C GLY A 82 3.64 -6.28 5.22
N GLY A 83 3.37 -5.23 4.45
CA GLY A 83 2.11 -4.99 3.76
C GLY A 83 1.20 -3.96 4.44
N VAL A 84 0.29 -3.38 3.66
CA VAL A 84 -0.65 -2.33 4.10
C VAL A 84 -2.05 -2.63 3.56
N VAL A 85 -3.05 -2.32 4.37
CA VAL A 85 -4.47 -2.38 4.02
C VAL A 85 -5.06 -0.99 4.12
N VAL A 86 -5.86 -0.61 3.14
CA VAL A 86 -6.60 0.65 3.08
C VAL A 86 -8.07 0.34 2.91
N VAL A 87 -8.93 0.91 3.76
CA VAL A 87 -10.38 0.79 3.62
C VAL A 87 -10.92 2.10 3.05
N GLU A 88 -11.65 2.00 1.96
CA GLU A 88 -12.21 3.14 1.24
C GLU A 88 -13.72 2.94 1.07
N TYR A 89 -14.48 4.01 1.26
CA TYR A 89 -15.90 4.04 0.95
C TYR A 89 -16.24 5.38 0.27
N ASN A 90 -16.95 5.33 -0.85
CA ASN A 90 -17.38 6.52 -1.61
C ASN A 90 -16.25 7.54 -1.83
N ASN A 91 -15.09 7.08 -2.29
CA ASN A 91 -13.91 7.91 -2.55
C ASN A 91 -13.33 8.61 -1.31
N ALA A 92 -13.64 8.10 -0.12
CA ALA A 92 -13.08 8.54 1.16
C ALA A 92 -12.34 7.39 1.85
N VAL A 93 -11.09 7.63 2.23
CA VAL A 93 -10.31 6.68 3.02
C VAL A 93 -10.80 6.74 4.47
N LEU A 94 -11.37 5.63 4.93
CA LEU A 94 -11.90 5.49 6.29
C LEU A 94 -10.78 5.13 7.27
N THR A 95 -9.94 4.15 6.93
CA THR A 95 -8.85 3.72 7.81
C THR A 95 -7.73 3.03 7.03
N CYS A 96 -6.55 2.94 7.63
CA CYS A 96 -5.43 2.17 7.11
C CYS A 96 -4.66 1.47 8.22
N TYR A 97 -4.11 0.30 7.93
CA TYR A 97 -3.31 -0.47 8.89
C TYR A 97 -2.31 -1.38 8.18
N ASN A 98 -1.26 -1.80 8.90
CA ASN A 98 -0.29 -2.76 8.37
C ASN A 98 -0.95 -4.15 8.30
N PHE A 99 -0.78 -4.86 7.19
CA PHE A 99 -1.37 -6.20 6.99
C PHE A 99 -0.96 -7.18 8.10
N ASN A 100 0.29 -7.10 8.56
CA ASN A 100 0.83 -7.94 9.62
C ASN A 100 0.46 -7.51 11.06
N SER A 101 -0.46 -6.56 11.26
CA SER A 101 -0.88 -6.09 12.59
C SER A 101 -1.40 -7.23 13.50
N HIS A 102 -1.89 -8.32 12.91
CA HIS A 102 -2.47 -9.48 13.60
C HIS A 102 -1.48 -10.63 13.83
N LYS A 103 -0.17 -10.46 13.60
CA LYS A 103 0.81 -11.51 13.97
C LYS A 103 0.77 -11.70 15.49
N ARG A 104 -0.04 -12.67 15.94
CA ARG A 104 -0.05 -13.21 17.30
C ARG A 104 1.40 -13.44 17.70
N ARG A 105 1.85 -12.84 18.81
CA ARG A 105 3.12 -13.26 19.44
C ARG A 105 3.03 -14.77 19.58
N LYS A 106 3.90 -15.52 18.89
CA LYS A 106 4.12 -16.92 19.24
C LYS A 106 4.70 -16.86 20.65
N ASN A 107 3.85 -17.06 21.66
CA ASN A 107 4.30 -17.26 23.03
C ASN A 107 5.09 -18.57 23.02
N TYR A 108 6.41 -18.47 22.84
CA TYR A 108 7.31 -19.51 23.28
C TYR A 108 7.19 -19.52 24.81
N HIS A 109 6.32 -20.38 25.34
CA HIS A 109 6.43 -20.78 26.73
C HIS A 109 7.77 -21.48 26.86
N ARG A 110 8.58 -20.96 27.79
CA ARG A 110 9.91 -21.41 28.11
C ARG A 110 9.84 -22.42 29.24
#